data_AF-A0A7S1WGF6-F1
#
_entry.id   AF-A0A7S1WGF6-F1
#
_cell.length_a   1.000
_cell.length_b   1.000
_cell.length_c   1.000
_cell.angle_alpha   90.00
_cell.angle_beta   90.00
_cell.angle_gamma   90.00
#
_symmetry.space_group_name_H-M   'P 1'
#
loop_
_entity.id
_entity.type
_entity.pdbx_description
1 polymer ?
#
loop_
_entity_poly.entity_id
_entity_poly.type
_entity_poly.pdbx_seq_one_letter_code
_entity_poly.pdbx_strand_id
1 'polypeptide(L)'
;KCHLNTCPVGVATQDPELRKKFTGKPEHLINYLFMVAEDTREIMASLGIKKFNDLIGRTDLLRPKAHLKDNWKTADLDFTDLLKPAWTMSGILATDAPMFCCVPQDHELAHVLDRQLILQAAPALDSQKAVKVKDCPIHNVDRSVGGILSFELTRRFGAKGLPDGTVHIHFVGSSGQSFGNFLAPGLTFELEGDANDYIGKGLSGGRLIVYKPQQAAYASHEAMIAGNAALYGATEGTAFMAGIAAERFAVRNSGATAVVEGVGDHGCEYMTRGTVVVIGTIGENFGAGMSG
;
A
#
# COMPACT_ATOMS: atom_id res chain seq x y z
N LYS A 1 -18.65 4.43 -23.89
CA LYS A 1 -18.14 3.22 -24.59
C LYS A 1 -16.82 2.69 -24.02
N CYS A 2 -16.27 3.23 -22.92
CA CYS A 2 -14.99 2.76 -22.37
C CYS A 2 -15.06 1.27 -21.96
N HIS A 3 -16.13 0.87 -21.26
CA HIS A 3 -16.37 -0.51 -20.86
C HIS A 3 -16.58 -1.50 -22.03
N LEU A 4 -16.78 -1.00 -23.26
CA LEU A 4 -16.98 -1.85 -24.45
C LEU A 4 -15.67 -2.12 -25.21
N ASN A 5 -14.54 -1.54 -24.79
CA ASN A 5 -13.27 -1.59 -25.52
C ASN A 5 -13.32 -0.98 -26.94
N THR A 6 -14.39 -0.27 -27.32
CA THR A 6 -14.60 0.29 -28.68
C THR A 6 -14.43 1.81 -28.72
N CYS A 7 -13.38 2.36 -28.09
CA CYS A 7 -13.12 3.79 -28.12
C CYS A 7 -12.74 4.25 -29.55
N PRO A 8 -13.52 5.12 -30.21
CA PRO A 8 -13.28 5.47 -31.60
C PRO A 8 -12.00 6.30 -31.83
N VAL A 9 -11.46 6.90 -30.76
CA VAL A 9 -10.31 7.81 -30.77
C VAL A 9 -9.08 7.21 -30.07
N GLY A 10 -9.09 5.90 -29.78
CA GLY A 10 -7.92 5.20 -29.26
C GLY A 10 -7.53 5.53 -27.80
N VAL A 11 -8.40 6.19 -27.03
CA VAL A 11 -8.11 6.57 -25.63
C VAL A 11 -8.35 5.41 -24.67
N ALA A 12 -9.59 4.92 -24.57
CA ALA A 12 -9.99 3.89 -23.62
C ALA A 12 -10.26 2.56 -24.34
N THR A 13 -9.20 1.96 -24.90
CA THR A 13 -9.24 0.68 -25.63
C THR A 13 -7.88 0.00 -25.62
N GLN A 14 -7.89 -1.34 -25.56
CA GLN A 14 -6.73 -2.20 -25.72
C GLN A 14 -6.61 -2.76 -27.15
N ASP A 15 -7.60 -2.51 -28.03
CA ASP A 15 -7.57 -2.92 -29.44
C ASP A 15 -6.44 -2.16 -30.19
N PRO A 16 -5.47 -2.87 -30.81
CA PRO A 16 -4.36 -2.24 -31.50
C PRO A 16 -4.78 -1.32 -32.66
N GLU A 17 -5.82 -1.67 -33.43
CA GLU A 17 -6.30 -0.86 -34.56
C GLU A 17 -7.01 0.40 -34.10
N LEU A 18 -7.73 0.34 -32.98
CA LEU A 18 -8.32 1.54 -32.39
C LEU A 18 -7.28 2.43 -31.71
N ARG A 19 -6.26 1.86 -31.05
CA ARG A 19 -5.16 2.61 -30.44
C ARG A 19 -4.36 3.43 -31.44
N LYS A 20 -4.17 2.95 -32.68
CA LYS A 20 -3.54 3.72 -33.77
C LYS A 20 -4.26 5.04 -34.08
N LYS A 21 -5.52 5.19 -33.69
CA LYS A 21 -6.32 6.42 -33.89
C LYS A 21 -6.04 7.49 -32.82
N PHE A 22 -5.25 7.18 -31.79
CA PHE A 22 -4.90 8.16 -30.77
C PHE A 22 -3.93 9.21 -31.33
N THR A 23 -4.38 10.46 -31.36
CA THR A 23 -3.60 11.62 -31.86
C THR A 23 -3.21 12.59 -30.74
N GLY A 24 -3.49 12.25 -29.48
CA GLY A 24 -3.13 13.06 -28.33
C GLY A 24 -1.62 13.15 -28.18
N LYS A 25 -1.12 14.35 -27.84
CA LYS A 25 0.29 14.58 -27.57
C LYS A 25 0.46 15.20 -26.18
N PRO A 26 1.62 15.01 -25.52
CA PRO A 26 1.90 15.66 -24.24
C PRO A 26 1.66 17.19 -24.26
N GLU A 27 1.96 17.85 -25.38
CA GLU A 27 1.80 19.30 -25.53
C GLU A 27 0.34 19.76 -25.38
N HIS A 28 -0.63 18.93 -25.79
CA HIS A 28 -2.04 19.26 -25.63
C HIS A 28 -2.42 19.37 -24.14
N LEU A 29 -1.88 18.48 -23.30
CA LEU A 29 -2.12 18.48 -21.86
C LEU A 29 -1.37 19.63 -21.17
N ILE A 30 -0.13 19.89 -21.58
CA ILE A 30 0.67 21.02 -21.09
C ILE A 30 -0.07 22.34 -21.35
N ASN A 31 -0.54 22.55 -22.59
CA ASN A 31 -1.28 23.75 -22.96
C ASN A 31 -2.58 23.88 -22.16
N TYR A 32 -3.32 22.78 -21.98
CA TYR A 32 -4.53 22.77 -21.15
C TYR A 32 -4.24 23.22 -19.71
N LEU A 33 -3.19 22.68 -19.07
CA LEU A 33 -2.83 23.04 -17.71
C LEU A 33 -2.35 24.50 -17.60
N PHE A 34 -1.65 25.02 -18.61
CA PHE A 34 -1.29 26.45 -18.66
C PHE A 34 -2.52 27.35 -18.78
N MET A 35 -3.51 27.00 -19.61
CA MET A 35 -4.75 27.75 -19.71
C MET A 35 -5.52 27.74 -18.38
N VAL A 36 -5.65 26.58 -17.72
CA VAL A 36 -6.28 26.48 -16.39
C VAL A 36 -5.55 27.33 -15.34
N ALA A 37 -4.21 27.33 -15.36
CA ALA A 37 -3.41 28.14 -14.44
C ALA A 37 -3.57 29.64 -14.72
N GLU A 38 -3.62 30.04 -15.98
CA GLU A 38 -3.80 31.46 -16.35
C GLU A 38 -5.19 31.96 -15.96
N ASP A 39 -6.25 31.22 -16.30
CA ASP A 39 -7.63 31.54 -15.90
C ASP A 39 -7.73 31.67 -14.37
N THR A 40 -7.07 30.78 -13.63
CA THR A 40 -7.00 30.85 -12.16
C THR A 40 -6.32 32.13 -11.68
N ARG A 41 -5.20 32.53 -12.32
CA ARG A 41 -4.48 33.77 -11.98
C ARG A 41 -5.30 35.01 -12.30
N GLU A 42 -6.05 35.02 -13.39
CA GLU A 42 -6.97 36.11 -13.75
C GLU A 42 -8.07 36.26 -12.69
N ILE A 43 -8.68 35.16 -12.27
CA ILE A 43 -9.67 35.16 -11.18
C ILE A 43 -9.05 35.68 -9.88
N MET A 44 -7.87 35.19 -9.49
CA MET A 44 -7.16 35.66 -8.30
C MET A 44 -6.87 37.16 -8.36
N ALA A 45 -6.43 37.66 -9.52
CA ALA A 45 -6.18 39.09 -9.73
C ALA A 45 -7.47 39.91 -9.58
N SER A 46 -8.60 39.42 -10.11
CA SER A 46 -9.91 40.08 -9.95
C SER A 46 -10.37 40.19 -8.49
N LEU A 47 -9.93 39.24 -7.64
CA LEU A 47 -10.18 39.22 -6.20
C LEU A 47 -9.12 39.97 -5.38
N GLY A 48 -8.10 40.56 -6.03
CA GLY A 48 -7.00 41.26 -5.39
C GLY A 48 -5.97 40.35 -4.70
N ILE A 49 -5.96 39.06 -5.03
CA ILE A 49 -5.13 38.04 -4.38
C ILE A 49 -3.90 37.72 -5.25
N LYS A 50 -2.71 37.81 -4.66
CA LYS A 50 -1.44 37.62 -5.38
C LYS A 50 -0.83 36.23 -5.19
N LYS A 51 -1.04 35.59 -4.04
CA LYS A 51 -0.51 34.26 -3.73
C LYS A 51 -1.64 33.27 -3.62
N PHE A 52 -1.47 32.08 -4.20
CA PHE A 52 -2.50 31.04 -4.17
C PHE A 52 -2.86 30.62 -2.75
N ASN A 53 -1.87 30.55 -1.84
CA ASN A 53 -2.10 30.21 -0.45
C ASN A 53 -3.04 31.18 0.28
N ASP A 54 -3.09 32.45 -0.15
CA ASP A 54 -3.99 33.45 0.42
C ASP A 54 -5.46 33.26 -0.02
N LEU A 55 -5.70 32.40 -1.04
CA LEU A 55 -7.02 32.00 -1.53
C LEU A 55 -7.53 30.72 -0.85
N ILE A 56 -6.63 29.85 -0.37
CA ILE A 56 -7.01 28.55 0.20
C ILE A 56 -7.92 28.75 1.42
N GLY A 57 -9.09 28.10 1.40
CA GLY A 57 -10.05 28.14 2.50
C GLY A 57 -10.87 29.44 2.60
N ARG A 58 -10.70 30.42 1.70
CA ARG A 58 -11.42 31.70 1.67
C ARG A 58 -12.88 31.57 1.21
N THR A 59 -13.69 30.82 1.96
CA THR A 59 -15.12 30.65 1.67
C THR A 59 -15.92 31.94 1.80
N ASP A 60 -15.39 32.94 2.51
CA ASP A 60 -15.94 34.30 2.60
C ASP A 60 -15.95 35.05 1.26
N LEU A 61 -15.13 34.64 0.29
CA LEU A 61 -15.13 35.18 -1.07
C LEU A 61 -16.21 34.56 -1.96
N LEU A 62 -16.91 33.54 -1.47
CA LEU A 62 -17.97 32.84 -2.17
C LEU A 62 -19.33 33.28 -1.64
N ARG A 63 -20.31 33.31 -2.55
CA ARG A 63 -21.71 33.54 -2.19
C ARG A 63 -22.64 32.75 -3.11
N PRO A 64 -23.83 32.34 -2.64
CA PRO A 64 -24.85 31.79 -3.52
C PRO A 64 -25.24 32.79 -4.60
N LYS A 65 -25.63 32.29 -5.78
CA LYS A 65 -26.21 33.15 -6.82
C LYS A 65 -27.53 33.75 -6.33
N ALA A 66 -27.75 35.04 -6.57
CA ALA A 66 -28.93 35.75 -6.04
C ALA A 66 -30.28 35.15 -6.47
N HIS A 67 -30.38 34.68 -7.71
CA HIS A 67 -31.59 34.11 -8.31
C HIS A 67 -31.77 32.60 -8.04
N LEU A 68 -30.95 32.00 -7.17
CA LEU A 68 -31.03 30.56 -6.90
C LEU A 68 -32.40 30.14 -6.36
N LYS A 69 -33.07 31.03 -5.60
CA LYS A 69 -34.39 30.76 -5.02
C LYS A 69 -35.55 30.96 -5.99
N ASP A 70 -35.30 31.54 -7.17
CA ASP A 70 -36.33 31.82 -8.17
C ASP A 70 -36.79 30.54 -8.90
N ASN A 71 -35.97 29.48 -8.85
CA ASN A 71 -36.30 28.17 -9.39
C ASN A 71 -36.75 27.22 -8.27
N TRP A 72 -37.96 26.69 -8.42
CA TRP A 72 -38.57 25.78 -7.45
C TRP A 72 -37.72 24.53 -7.14
N LYS A 73 -36.88 24.07 -8.07
CA LYS A 73 -35.98 22.92 -7.84
C LYS A 73 -34.78 23.24 -6.97
N THR A 74 -34.44 24.52 -6.80
CA THR A 74 -33.26 24.98 -6.07
C THR A 74 -33.61 25.86 -4.87
N ALA A 75 -34.91 26.11 -4.64
CA ALA A 75 -35.42 26.99 -3.59
C ALA A 75 -34.97 26.59 -2.18
N ASP A 76 -34.87 25.28 -1.93
CA ASP A 76 -34.54 24.71 -0.61
C ASP A 76 -33.04 24.40 -0.44
N LEU A 77 -32.18 24.75 -1.40
CA LEU A 77 -30.74 24.55 -1.25
C LEU A 77 -30.16 25.55 -0.24
N ASP A 78 -29.62 25.02 0.85
CA ASP A 78 -28.88 25.78 1.86
C ASP A 78 -27.38 25.45 1.77
N PHE A 79 -26.55 26.48 1.56
CA PHE A 79 -25.09 26.37 1.47
C PHE A 79 -24.39 26.88 2.73
N THR A 80 -25.12 27.17 3.79
CA THR A 80 -24.57 27.77 5.02
C THR A 80 -23.39 26.97 5.56
N ASP A 81 -23.53 25.65 5.69
CA ASP A 81 -22.46 24.80 6.22
C ASP A 81 -21.26 24.67 5.27
N LEU A 82 -21.49 24.72 3.94
CA LEU A 82 -20.41 24.67 2.95
C LEU A 82 -19.61 25.98 2.91
N LEU A 83 -20.27 27.12 3.09
CA LEU A 83 -19.66 28.45 3.01
C LEU A 83 -19.15 28.96 4.35
N LYS A 84 -19.43 28.25 5.44
CA LYS A 84 -18.98 28.61 6.79
C LYS A 84 -17.44 28.67 6.84
N PRO A 85 -16.85 29.85 7.06
CA PRO A 85 -15.40 29.95 7.08
C PRO A 85 -14.81 29.22 8.29
N ALA A 86 -13.78 28.40 8.07
CA ALA A 86 -13.23 27.54 9.12
C ALA A 86 -12.71 28.34 10.33
N TRP A 87 -12.15 29.52 10.12
CA TRP A 87 -11.69 30.41 11.20
C TRP A 87 -12.81 30.99 12.08
N THR A 88 -14.06 30.86 11.67
CA THR A 88 -15.24 31.24 12.48
C THR A 88 -15.78 30.07 13.31
N MET A 89 -15.20 28.87 13.16
CA MET A 89 -15.61 27.69 13.92
C MET A 89 -15.00 27.72 15.33
N SER A 90 -15.72 27.21 16.32
CA SER A 90 -15.26 27.09 17.71
C SER A 90 -14.47 25.79 17.96
N GLY A 91 -13.57 25.77 18.95
CA GLY A 91 -12.83 24.56 19.39
C GLY A 91 -11.37 24.54 18.93
N ILE A 92 -10.77 23.35 18.74
CA ILE A 92 -9.38 23.17 18.24
C ILE A 92 -9.11 23.89 16.89
N LEU A 93 -10.17 24.29 16.19
CA LEU A 93 -10.16 25.01 14.92
C LEU A 93 -10.27 26.55 15.08
N ALA A 94 -10.41 27.05 16.31
CA ALA A 94 -10.63 28.46 16.61
C ALA A 94 -9.32 29.19 16.88
N THR A 95 -9.10 30.26 16.12
CA THR A 95 -8.04 31.29 16.24
C THR A 95 -6.60 30.74 16.29
N ASP A 96 -5.85 30.99 15.22
CA ASP A 96 -4.41 30.75 15.00
C ASP A 96 -4.02 29.48 14.21
N ALA A 97 -4.97 28.63 13.81
CA ALA A 97 -4.68 27.53 12.87
C ALA A 97 -4.50 28.07 11.43
N PRO A 98 -3.39 27.74 10.74
CA PRO A 98 -3.20 28.15 9.35
C PRO A 98 -4.23 27.48 8.43
N MET A 99 -4.76 28.24 7.47
CA MET A 99 -5.76 27.76 6.50
C MET A 99 -5.17 26.87 5.39
N PHE A 100 -3.84 26.81 5.31
CA PHE A 100 -3.10 26.00 4.34
C PHE A 100 -2.02 25.19 5.07
N CYS A 101 -1.47 24.18 4.39
CA CYS A 101 -0.46 23.30 4.98
C CYS A 101 0.84 24.07 5.27
N CYS A 102 1.21 24.15 6.56
CA CYS A 102 2.43 24.83 7.03
C CYS A 102 3.47 23.87 7.66
N VAL A 103 3.10 22.62 7.91
CA VAL A 103 3.93 21.66 8.63
C VAL A 103 4.14 20.43 7.76
N PRO A 104 5.40 20.02 7.48
CA PRO A 104 5.66 18.76 6.79
C PRO A 104 5.27 17.57 7.68
N GLN A 105 4.82 16.49 7.07
CA GLN A 105 4.52 15.26 7.80
C GLN A 105 5.81 14.53 8.19
N ASP A 106 5.99 14.24 9.48
CA ASP A 106 7.03 13.33 9.96
C ASP A 106 6.41 11.94 10.17
N HIS A 107 7.02 10.94 9.54
CA HIS A 107 6.60 9.54 9.60
C HIS A 107 7.51 8.71 10.52
N GLU A 108 8.47 9.33 11.21
CA GLU A 108 9.42 8.71 12.15
C GLU A 108 10.24 7.55 11.53
N LEU A 109 10.41 7.56 10.19
CA LEU A 109 11.12 6.52 9.44
C LEU A 109 12.62 6.43 9.75
N ALA A 110 13.15 7.33 10.59
CA ALA A 110 14.51 7.26 11.09
C ALA A 110 14.68 6.18 12.17
N HIS A 111 13.60 5.77 12.84
CA HIS A 111 13.64 4.89 14.02
C HIS A 111 13.13 3.47 13.76
N VAL A 112 12.67 3.19 12.54
CA VAL A 112 12.13 1.87 12.18
C VAL A 112 13.23 0.80 12.09
N LEU A 113 12.87 -0.45 12.44
CA LEU A 113 13.80 -1.59 12.50
C LEU A 113 14.61 -1.79 11.22
N ASP A 114 14.03 -1.55 10.03
CA ASP A 114 14.73 -1.66 8.75
C ASP A 114 16.02 -0.85 8.67
N ARG A 115 16.13 0.28 9.39
CA ARG A 115 17.38 1.07 9.42
C ARG A 115 18.54 0.25 9.97
N GLN A 116 18.28 -0.56 10.99
CA GLN A 116 19.27 -1.49 11.55
C GLN A 116 19.53 -2.66 10.60
N LEU A 117 18.47 -3.21 9.99
CA LEU A 117 18.60 -4.33 9.05
C LEU A 117 19.45 -3.96 7.82
N ILE A 118 19.32 -2.73 7.31
CA ILE A 118 20.13 -2.23 6.19
C ILE A 118 21.62 -2.19 6.56
N LEU A 119 21.94 -1.72 7.78
CA LEU A 119 23.33 -1.70 8.26
C LEU A 119 23.89 -3.12 8.37
N GLN A 120 23.10 -4.06 8.90
CA GLN A 120 23.51 -5.46 9.01
C GLN A 120 23.63 -6.14 7.63
N ALA A 121 22.79 -5.77 6.67
CA ALA A 121 22.81 -6.28 5.30
C ALA A 121 23.83 -5.57 4.38
N ALA A 122 24.57 -4.56 4.86
CA ALA A 122 25.51 -3.79 4.05
C ALA A 122 26.52 -4.66 3.26
N PRO A 123 27.09 -5.77 3.80
CA PRO A 123 27.97 -6.62 3.00
C PRO A 123 27.30 -7.24 1.77
N ALA A 124 26.00 -7.54 1.84
CA ALA A 124 25.21 -8.01 0.70
C ALA A 124 24.86 -6.87 -0.26
N LEU A 125 24.49 -5.71 0.27
CA LEU A 125 24.08 -4.56 -0.54
C LEU A 125 25.25 -3.92 -1.29
N ASP A 126 26.44 -3.88 -0.69
CA ASP A 126 27.59 -3.17 -1.24
C ASP A 126 28.56 -4.09 -1.99
N SER A 127 28.59 -5.39 -1.64
CA SER A 127 29.56 -6.34 -2.20
C SER A 127 28.95 -7.70 -2.58
N GLN A 128 27.62 -7.84 -2.54
CA GLN A 128 26.90 -9.09 -2.87
C GLN A 128 27.40 -10.31 -2.09
N LYS A 129 27.94 -10.11 -0.89
CA LYS A 129 28.38 -11.19 0.00
C LYS A 129 27.20 -11.70 0.81
N ALA A 130 27.12 -13.00 0.99
CA ALA A 130 26.08 -13.60 1.83
C ALA A 130 26.18 -13.11 3.29
N VAL A 131 25.03 -12.75 3.87
CA VAL A 131 24.88 -12.25 5.23
C VAL A 131 23.86 -13.11 5.97
N LYS A 132 24.20 -13.50 7.20
CA LYS A 132 23.27 -14.12 8.14
C LYS A 132 23.21 -13.30 9.42
N VAL A 133 22.04 -12.74 9.71
CA VAL A 133 21.74 -12.06 10.97
C VAL A 133 20.98 -13.03 11.85
N LYS A 134 21.44 -13.20 13.09
CA LYS A 134 20.82 -14.10 14.06
C LYS A 134 20.10 -13.31 15.14
N ASP A 135 18.99 -13.88 15.60
CA ASP A 135 18.28 -13.51 16.82
C ASP A 135 17.94 -12.02 16.90
N CYS A 136 17.46 -11.47 15.78
CA CYS A 136 16.98 -10.09 15.71
C CYS A 136 15.67 -9.97 16.50
N PRO A 137 15.62 -9.21 17.60
CA PRO A 137 14.39 -9.05 18.35
C PRO A 137 13.35 -8.30 17.51
N ILE A 138 12.10 -8.76 17.55
CA ILE A 138 10.98 -8.10 16.87
C ILE A 138 9.75 -8.03 17.78
N HIS A 139 9.04 -6.90 17.71
CA HIS A 139 7.85 -6.62 18.51
C HIS A 139 6.68 -6.20 17.62
N ASN A 140 5.47 -6.25 18.17
CA ASN A 140 4.24 -5.93 17.44
C ASN A 140 4.17 -4.45 16.97
N VAL A 141 5.00 -3.58 17.55
CA VAL A 141 5.17 -2.19 17.12
C VAL A 141 6.07 -2.05 15.89
N ASP A 142 6.92 -3.06 15.61
CA ASP A 142 7.78 -3.13 14.44
C ASP A 142 6.94 -3.53 13.21
N ARG A 143 6.43 -2.52 12.50
CA ARG A 143 5.53 -2.67 11.36
C ARG A 143 6.27 -2.51 10.04
N SER A 144 5.75 -3.16 9.00
CA SER A 144 6.29 -3.09 7.63
C SER A 144 7.76 -3.49 7.50
N VAL A 145 8.23 -4.34 8.42
CA VAL A 145 9.63 -4.78 8.47
C VAL A 145 9.99 -5.48 7.16
N GLY A 146 11.12 -5.10 6.58
CA GLY A 146 11.62 -5.56 5.30
C GLY A 146 11.24 -4.67 4.12
N GLY A 147 10.32 -3.72 4.26
CA GLY A 147 9.90 -2.84 3.16
C GLY A 147 11.00 -1.89 2.67
N ILE A 148 11.71 -1.23 3.59
CA ILE A 148 12.81 -0.31 3.22
C ILE A 148 14.03 -1.13 2.80
N LEU A 149 14.33 -2.25 3.47
CA LEU A 149 15.40 -3.16 3.06
C LEU A 149 15.18 -3.69 1.65
N SER A 150 13.96 -4.11 1.31
CA SER A 150 13.59 -4.57 -0.03
C SER A 150 13.70 -3.46 -1.06
N PHE A 151 13.31 -2.23 -0.71
CA PHE A 151 13.54 -1.05 -1.56
C PHE A 151 15.03 -0.81 -1.81
N GLU A 152 15.85 -0.84 -0.77
CA GLU A 152 17.30 -0.63 -0.87
C GLU A 152 17.99 -1.70 -1.73
N LEU A 153 17.55 -2.95 -1.64
CA LEU A 153 18.02 -4.03 -2.50
C LEU A 153 17.55 -3.82 -3.95
N THR A 154 16.24 -3.60 -4.15
CA THR A 154 15.64 -3.43 -5.48
C THR A 154 16.18 -2.19 -6.20
N ARG A 155 16.45 -1.10 -5.48
CA ARG A 155 17.05 0.12 -6.05
C ARG A 155 18.45 -0.14 -6.62
N ARG A 156 19.21 -1.06 -6.03
CA ARG A 156 20.57 -1.42 -6.46
C ARG A 156 20.57 -2.48 -7.56
N PHE A 157 19.74 -3.51 -7.45
CA PHE A 157 19.81 -4.72 -8.29
C PHE A 157 18.62 -4.92 -9.23
N GLY A 158 17.63 -4.03 -9.16
CA GLY A 158 16.38 -4.12 -9.92
C GLY A 158 15.53 -5.33 -9.51
N ALA A 159 14.56 -5.66 -10.36
CA ALA A 159 13.60 -6.73 -10.10
C ALA A 159 14.23 -8.14 -9.98
N LYS A 160 15.44 -8.35 -10.50
CA LYS A 160 16.15 -9.64 -10.37
C LYS A 160 16.69 -9.88 -8.95
N GLY A 161 16.89 -8.81 -8.19
CA GLY A 161 17.44 -8.89 -6.83
C GLY A 161 18.79 -9.58 -6.74
N LEU A 162 19.00 -10.30 -5.63
CA LEU A 162 20.20 -11.10 -5.36
C LEU A 162 19.88 -12.60 -5.44
N PRO A 163 20.90 -13.48 -5.53
CA PRO A 163 20.69 -14.91 -5.40
C PRO A 163 19.94 -15.27 -4.09
N ASP A 164 19.14 -16.32 -4.14
CA ASP A 164 18.33 -16.77 -3.00
C ASP A 164 19.18 -16.99 -1.74
N GLY A 165 18.68 -16.51 -0.59
CA GLY A 165 19.37 -16.59 0.70
C GLY A 165 20.64 -15.74 0.85
N THR A 166 20.91 -14.79 -0.05
CA THR A 166 22.05 -13.87 0.10
C THR A 166 21.93 -13.04 1.38
N VAL A 167 20.73 -12.62 1.77
CA VAL A 167 20.49 -12.00 3.08
C VAL A 167 19.48 -12.84 3.83
N HIS A 168 19.92 -13.48 4.91
CA HIS A 168 19.06 -14.27 5.79
C HIS A 168 19.01 -13.60 7.15
N ILE A 169 17.83 -13.18 7.58
CA ILE A 169 17.60 -12.56 8.89
C ILE A 169 16.68 -13.46 9.70
N HIS A 170 17.20 -13.97 10.82
CA HIS A 170 16.43 -14.67 11.84
C HIS A 170 15.90 -13.65 12.84
N PHE A 171 14.59 -13.66 13.05
CA PHE A 171 13.87 -12.83 13.99
C PHE A 171 13.27 -13.68 15.11
N VAL A 172 13.21 -13.12 16.31
CA VAL A 172 12.60 -13.77 17.48
C VAL A 172 11.62 -12.80 18.13
N GLY A 173 10.36 -13.21 18.26
CA GLY A 173 9.29 -12.42 18.89
C GLY A 173 7.98 -12.40 18.09
N SER A 174 7.15 -11.38 18.31
CA SER A 174 5.88 -11.22 17.61
C SER A 174 5.99 -10.03 16.67
N SER A 175 5.84 -10.24 15.36
CA SER A 175 6.00 -9.16 14.38
C SER A 175 4.74 -8.31 14.27
N GLY A 176 4.92 -7.00 14.09
CA GLY A 176 3.82 -6.11 13.75
C GLY A 176 3.22 -6.38 12.37
N GLN A 177 2.24 -5.54 12.03
CA GLN A 177 1.52 -5.57 10.76
C GLN A 177 2.47 -5.46 9.57
N SER A 178 2.21 -6.22 8.51
CA SER A 178 3.00 -6.23 7.27
C SER A 178 4.47 -6.67 7.43
N PHE A 179 4.76 -7.69 8.25
CA PHE A 179 6.10 -8.29 8.27
C PHE A 179 6.46 -8.91 6.91
N GLY A 180 7.68 -8.67 6.41
CA GLY A 180 8.07 -9.14 5.08
C GLY A 180 7.37 -8.39 3.94
N ASN A 181 7.00 -7.13 4.13
CA ASN A 181 6.29 -6.31 3.14
C ASN A 181 7.13 -6.15 1.87
N PHE A 182 6.57 -6.52 0.71
CA PHE A 182 7.24 -6.46 -0.59
C PHE A 182 8.60 -7.15 -0.63
N LEU A 183 8.77 -8.24 0.13
CA LEU A 183 10.08 -8.87 0.31
C LEU A 183 10.72 -9.27 -1.03
N ALA A 184 11.87 -8.66 -1.34
CA ALA A 184 12.55 -8.75 -2.63
C ALA A 184 13.37 -10.05 -2.80
N PRO A 185 13.72 -10.44 -4.04
CA PRO A 185 14.52 -11.64 -4.30
C PRO A 185 15.90 -11.57 -3.64
N GLY A 186 16.30 -12.67 -3.02
CA GLY A 186 17.56 -12.81 -2.28
C GLY A 186 17.47 -12.49 -0.78
N LEU A 187 16.32 -11.98 -0.31
CA LEU A 187 16.01 -11.84 1.11
C LEU A 187 15.26 -13.09 1.61
N THR A 188 15.73 -13.63 2.75
CA THR A 188 15.06 -14.66 3.53
C THR A 188 14.80 -14.13 4.93
N PHE A 189 13.54 -13.99 5.29
CA PHE A 189 13.12 -13.67 6.66
C PHE A 189 12.60 -14.94 7.31
N GLU A 190 13.21 -15.28 8.44
CA GLU A 190 12.84 -16.41 9.28
C GLU A 190 12.38 -15.87 10.64
N LEU A 191 11.17 -16.19 11.06
CA LEU A 191 10.56 -15.70 12.28
C LEU A 191 10.23 -16.86 13.21
N GLU A 192 10.95 -16.92 14.33
CA GLU A 192 10.60 -17.75 15.47
C GLU A 192 9.64 -16.96 16.38
N GLY A 193 8.35 -17.28 16.31
CA GLY A 193 7.29 -16.55 16.98
C GLY A 193 6.00 -16.51 16.17
N ASP A 194 5.36 -15.34 16.09
CA ASP A 194 4.08 -15.13 15.40
C ASP A 194 4.04 -13.79 14.67
N ALA A 195 3.14 -13.66 13.70
CA ALA A 195 2.98 -12.45 12.91
C ALA A 195 1.53 -11.94 12.88
N ASN A 196 1.38 -10.62 12.99
CA ASN A 196 0.10 -9.94 12.79
C ASN A 196 -0.32 -9.91 11.30
N ASP A 197 -1.41 -9.22 10.99
CA ASP A 197 -1.99 -9.21 9.64
C ASP A 197 -1.01 -8.71 8.57
N TYR A 198 -1.29 -9.10 7.32
CA TYR A 198 -0.56 -8.69 6.12
C TYR A 198 0.89 -9.19 6.03
N ILE A 199 1.27 -10.23 6.78
CA ILE A 199 2.58 -10.87 6.57
C ILE A 199 2.76 -11.24 5.10
N GLY A 200 3.89 -10.84 4.52
CA GLY A 200 4.21 -11.04 3.12
C GLY A 200 3.29 -10.32 2.14
N LYS A 201 2.62 -9.23 2.57
CA LYS A 201 1.88 -8.37 1.65
C LYS A 201 2.75 -7.96 0.47
N GLY A 202 2.25 -8.22 -0.73
CA GLY A 202 2.96 -7.97 -1.98
C GLY A 202 4.28 -8.72 -2.08
N LEU A 203 4.45 -9.90 -1.46
CA LEU A 203 5.66 -10.72 -1.58
C LEU A 203 6.13 -10.78 -3.05
N SER A 204 7.39 -10.41 -3.28
CA SER A 204 7.94 -10.06 -4.59
C SER A 204 9.19 -10.86 -4.95
N GLY A 205 9.27 -12.12 -4.49
CA GLY A 205 10.36 -13.04 -4.80
C GLY A 205 11.25 -13.43 -3.62
N GLY A 206 11.10 -12.78 -2.45
CA GLY A 206 11.77 -13.20 -1.23
C GLY A 206 11.22 -14.49 -0.62
N ARG A 207 11.87 -14.97 0.45
CA ARG A 207 11.44 -16.13 1.23
C ARG A 207 10.99 -15.72 2.64
N LEU A 208 9.81 -16.18 3.04
CA LEU A 208 9.25 -16.04 4.38
C LEU A 208 9.15 -17.42 5.04
N ILE A 209 9.64 -17.52 6.26
CA ILE A 209 9.55 -18.71 7.09
C ILE A 209 9.03 -18.27 8.47
N VAL A 210 7.97 -18.88 8.97
CA VAL A 210 7.41 -18.57 10.29
C VAL A 210 7.08 -19.87 11.02
N TYR A 211 7.54 -19.98 12.26
CA TYR A 211 7.27 -21.13 13.11
C TYR A 211 7.23 -20.72 14.58
N LYS A 212 6.49 -21.51 15.38
CA LYS A 212 6.39 -21.29 16.82
C LYS A 212 7.76 -21.39 17.53
N PRO A 213 7.96 -20.71 18.66
CA PRO A 213 9.18 -20.86 19.44
C PRO A 213 9.49 -22.31 19.82
N GLN A 214 10.76 -22.68 19.89
CA GLN A 214 11.16 -24.07 20.16
C GLN A 214 10.59 -24.60 21.48
N GLN A 215 10.52 -23.74 22.50
CA GLN A 215 9.97 -24.04 23.83
C GLN A 215 8.43 -24.10 23.89
N ALA A 216 7.72 -23.75 22.83
CA ALA A 216 6.26 -23.75 22.83
C ALA A 216 5.70 -25.19 22.88
N ALA A 217 4.87 -25.49 23.88
CA ALA A 217 4.36 -26.84 24.13
C ALA A 217 3.19 -27.26 23.21
N TYR A 218 2.54 -26.33 22.51
CA TYR A 218 1.42 -26.61 21.62
C TYR A 218 1.88 -27.16 20.26
N ALA A 219 1.02 -27.94 19.60
CA ALA A 219 1.25 -28.37 18.23
C ALA A 219 1.00 -27.20 17.27
N SER A 220 1.86 -27.01 16.28
CA SER A 220 1.79 -25.87 15.36
C SER A 220 0.44 -25.77 14.64
N HIS A 221 -0.11 -26.90 14.21
CA HIS A 221 -1.35 -26.98 13.44
C HIS A 221 -2.63 -26.70 14.25
N GLU A 222 -2.51 -26.44 15.55
CA GLU A 222 -3.61 -26.10 16.45
C GLU A 222 -3.64 -24.61 16.83
N ALA A 223 -2.65 -23.82 16.39
CA ALA A 223 -2.46 -22.43 16.82
C ALA A 223 -2.35 -21.46 15.65
N MET A 224 -2.82 -20.24 15.87
CA MET A 224 -2.64 -19.13 14.93
C MET A 224 -1.17 -18.68 14.92
N ILE A 225 -0.58 -18.61 13.74
CA ILE A 225 0.80 -18.17 13.51
C ILE A 225 0.87 -16.86 12.71
N ALA A 226 -0.17 -16.58 11.92
CA ALA A 226 -0.26 -15.42 11.05
C ALA A 226 -1.67 -14.81 11.09
N GLY A 227 -1.74 -13.48 11.10
CA GLY A 227 -2.99 -12.74 11.01
C GLY A 227 -3.66 -12.79 9.63
N ASN A 228 -4.61 -11.89 9.43
CA ASN A 228 -5.45 -11.80 8.24
C ASN A 228 -4.67 -11.34 7.01
N ALA A 229 -5.20 -11.67 5.82
CA ALA A 229 -4.72 -11.17 4.54
C ALA A 229 -3.20 -11.35 4.30
N ALA A 230 -2.64 -12.42 4.87
CA ALA A 230 -1.28 -12.86 4.59
C ALA A 230 -1.11 -13.07 3.07
N LEU A 231 0.03 -12.66 2.52
CA LEU A 231 0.35 -12.75 1.10
C LEU A 231 -0.58 -11.96 0.17
N TYR A 232 -1.25 -10.92 0.69
CA TYR A 232 -2.14 -10.09 -0.12
C TYR A 232 -1.42 -9.54 -1.36
N GLY A 233 -1.89 -9.94 -2.54
CA GLY A 233 -1.37 -9.43 -3.81
C GLY A 233 0.07 -9.85 -4.12
N ALA A 234 0.57 -10.91 -3.48
CA ALA A 234 1.90 -11.44 -3.75
C ALA A 234 2.07 -11.81 -5.23
N THR A 235 3.23 -11.54 -5.81
CA THR A 235 3.48 -11.75 -7.25
C THR A 235 4.50 -12.85 -7.53
N GLU A 236 5.40 -13.11 -6.58
CA GLU A 236 6.45 -14.13 -6.67
C GLU A 236 7.00 -14.41 -5.25
N GLY A 237 7.75 -15.49 -5.07
CA GLY A 237 8.42 -15.81 -3.80
C GLY A 237 7.81 -17.01 -3.10
N THR A 238 8.38 -17.36 -1.94
CA THR A 238 7.97 -18.55 -1.18
C THR A 238 7.65 -18.20 0.27
N ALA A 239 6.55 -18.71 0.81
CA ALA A 239 6.18 -18.56 2.20
C ALA A 239 5.90 -19.91 2.86
N PHE A 240 6.49 -20.16 4.02
CA PHE A 240 6.31 -21.38 4.80
C PHE A 240 5.86 -21.00 6.21
N MET A 241 4.67 -21.42 6.61
CA MET A 241 4.07 -21.06 7.88
C MET A 241 3.68 -22.33 8.64
N ALA A 242 4.41 -22.63 9.72
CA ALA A 242 4.11 -23.74 10.61
C ALA A 242 3.04 -23.32 11.63
N GLY A 243 1.80 -23.23 11.16
CA GLY A 243 0.59 -22.99 11.95
C GLY A 243 -0.58 -22.49 11.10
N ILE A 244 -1.64 -22.03 11.76
CA ILE A 244 -2.87 -21.56 11.12
C ILE A 244 -2.74 -20.06 10.77
N ALA A 245 -3.08 -19.69 9.54
CA ALA A 245 -3.28 -18.30 9.17
C ALA A 245 -4.76 -17.92 9.31
N ALA A 246 -5.04 -16.67 9.68
CA ALA A 246 -6.41 -16.19 9.83
C ALA A 246 -7.12 -15.99 8.46
N GLU A 247 -8.09 -15.07 8.39
CA GLU A 247 -8.94 -14.90 7.21
C GLU A 247 -8.18 -14.35 6.00
N ARG A 248 -8.71 -14.60 4.80
CA ARG A 248 -8.21 -14.06 3.52
C ARG A 248 -6.75 -14.40 3.23
N PHE A 249 -6.28 -15.55 3.72
CA PHE A 249 -4.94 -16.05 3.37
C PHE A 249 -4.76 -16.11 1.85
N ALA A 250 -3.65 -15.56 1.34
CA ALA A 250 -3.34 -15.51 -0.09
C ALA A 250 -4.39 -14.81 -0.98
N VAL A 251 -5.15 -13.86 -0.42
CA VAL A 251 -6.08 -13.03 -1.20
C VAL A 251 -5.34 -12.30 -2.33
N ARG A 252 -5.85 -12.40 -3.56
CA ARG A 252 -5.24 -11.85 -4.77
C ARG A 252 -3.79 -12.32 -5.05
N ASN A 253 -3.39 -13.48 -4.52
CA ASN A 253 -2.10 -14.07 -4.89
C ASN A 253 -2.01 -14.22 -6.42
N SER A 254 -0.90 -13.77 -6.98
CA SER A 254 -0.64 -13.65 -8.41
C SER A 254 0.71 -14.26 -8.80
N GLY A 255 1.32 -15.08 -7.92
CA GLY A 255 2.45 -15.92 -8.29
C GLY A 255 3.33 -16.44 -7.14
N ALA A 256 3.02 -16.14 -5.87
CA ALA A 256 3.77 -16.74 -4.76
C ALA A 256 3.38 -18.20 -4.52
N THR A 257 4.35 -18.98 -4.03
CA THR A 257 4.14 -20.33 -3.52
C THR A 257 4.09 -20.31 -2.01
N ALA A 258 3.06 -20.91 -1.40
CA ALA A 258 2.90 -20.92 0.04
C ALA A 258 2.53 -22.31 0.58
N VAL A 259 3.04 -22.63 1.76
CA VAL A 259 2.65 -23.81 2.54
C VAL A 259 2.24 -23.34 3.94
N VAL A 260 1.07 -23.75 4.39
CA VAL A 260 0.48 -23.37 5.69
C VAL A 260 -0.27 -24.57 6.30
N GLU A 261 -0.37 -24.63 7.62
CA GLU A 261 -1.00 -25.77 8.32
C GLU A 261 -2.51 -25.62 8.51
N GLY A 262 -3.07 -24.44 8.25
CA GLY A 262 -4.50 -24.19 8.23
C GLY A 262 -4.81 -22.75 7.81
N VAL A 263 -6.02 -22.50 7.33
CA VAL A 263 -6.46 -21.14 6.96
C VAL A 263 -7.88 -20.88 7.43
N GLY A 264 -8.17 -19.63 7.84
CA GLY A 264 -9.52 -19.17 8.11
C GLY A 264 -10.37 -18.99 6.84
N ASP A 265 -11.46 -18.24 6.98
CA ASP A 265 -12.41 -18.00 5.88
C ASP A 265 -11.78 -17.20 4.74
N HIS A 266 -12.33 -17.36 3.54
CA HIS A 266 -11.94 -16.63 2.33
C HIS A 266 -10.48 -16.87 1.90
N GLY A 267 -9.88 -18.01 2.25
CA GLY A 267 -8.57 -18.41 1.76
C GLY A 267 -8.55 -18.45 0.22
N CYS A 268 -7.47 -17.97 -0.39
CA CYS A 268 -7.24 -17.86 -1.84
C CYS A 268 -8.30 -17.03 -2.60
N GLU A 269 -9.04 -16.14 -1.93
CA GLU A 269 -10.01 -15.24 -2.58
C GLU A 269 -9.33 -14.40 -3.68
N TYR A 270 -9.91 -14.35 -4.88
CA TYR A 270 -9.38 -13.63 -6.05
C TYR A 270 -7.94 -14.00 -6.47
N MET A 271 -7.44 -15.18 -6.09
CA MET A 271 -6.14 -15.67 -6.56
C MET A 271 -6.15 -15.82 -8.09
N THR A 272 -5.07 -15.40 -8.77
CA THR A 272 -4.95 -15.40 -10.25
C THR A 272 -3.77 -16.21 -10.77
N ARG A 273 -2.79 -16.52 -9.91
CA ARG A 273 -1.64 -17.38 -10.18
C ARG A 273 -0.91 -17.71 -8.88
N GLY A 274 -0.13 -18.79 -8.88
CA GLY A 274 0.72 -19.21 -7.76
C GLY A 274 0.32 -20.60 -7.27
N THR A 275 0.89 -21.02 -6.14
CA THR A 275 0.56 -22.33 -5.56
C THR A 275 0.37 -22.19 -4.06
N VAL A 276 -0.77 -22.62 -3.54
CA VAL A 276 -1.01 -22.63 -2.09
C VAL A 276 -1.30 -24.07 -1.66
N VAL A 277 -0.54 -24.56 -0.68
CA VAL A 277 -0.73 -25.86 -0.06
C VAL A 277 -1.19 -25.64 1.38
N VAL A 278 -2.39 -26.12 1.70
CA VAL A 278 -2.92 -26.12 3.07
C VAL A 278 -2.86 -27.55 3.60
N ILE A 279 -2.09 -27.77 4.67
CA ILE A 279 -1.83 -29.11 5.25
C ILE A 279 -2.86 -29.49 6.34
N GLY A 280 -3.81 -28.61 6.65
CA GLY A 280 -4.89 -28.86 7.61
C GLY A 280 -6.22 -28.27 7.16
N THR A 281 -6.93 -27.61 8.07
CA THR A 281 -8.29 -27.13 7.83
C THR A 281 -8.34 -25.86 6.98
N ILE A 282 -9.44 -25.72 6.24
CA ILE A 282 -9.80 -24.51 5.50
C ILE A 282 -11.12 -23.95 6.05
N GLY A 283 -11.25 -22.62 6.11
CA GLY A 283 -12.50 -21.95 6.45
C GLY A 283 -13.49 -21.89 5.27
N GLU A 284 -14.58 -21.16 5.47
CA GLU A 284 -15.65 -21.00 4.49
C GLU A 284 -15.21 -20.17 3.27
N ASN A 285 -15.91 -20.38 2.15
CA ASN A 285 -15.74 -19.58 0.92
C ASN A 285 -14.29 -19.57 0.38
N PHE A 286 -13.56 -20.67 0.57
CA PHE A 286 -12.23 -20.87 0.01
C PHE A 286 -12.26 -20.83 -1.53
N GLY A 287 -11.33 -20.09 -2.13
CA GLY A 287 -11.19 -19.96 -3.58
C GLY A 287 -12.24 -19.09 -4.26
N ALA A 288 -13.01 -18.29 -3.51
CA ALA A 288 -14.00 -17.40 -4.10
C ALA A 288 -13.36 -16.39 -5.08
N GLY A 289 -13.81 -16.42 -6.34
CA GLY A 289 -13.24 -15.58 -7.39
C GLY A 289 -11.80 -15.95 -7.79
N MET A 290 -11.28 -17.10 -7.34
CA MET A 290 -10.00 -17.62 -7.80
C MET A 290 -10.10 -17.98 -9.30
N SER A 291 -9.28 -17.33 -10.11
CA SER A 291 -9.28 -17.43 -11.58
C SER A 291 -8.02 -18.08 -12.16
N GLY A 292 -7.02 -18.39 -11.32
CA GLY A 292 -5.78 -19.08 -11.68
C GLY A 292 -4.82 -19.23 -10.51
#